data_AF-A0A9E1IFW0-F1
#
_entry.id   AF-A0A9E1IFW0-F1
#
_cell.length_a   1.000
_cell.length_b   1.000
_cell.length_c   1.000
_cell.angle_alpha   90.00
_cell.angle_beta   90.00
_cell.angle_gamma   90.00
#
_symmetry.space_group_name_H-M   'P 1'
#
loop_
_entity.id
_entity.type
_entity.pdbx_description
1 polymer ?
#
loop_
_entity_poly.entity_id
_entity_poly.type
_entity_poly.pdbx_seq_one_letter_code
_entity_poly.pdbx_strand_id
1 'polypeptide(L)'
;MNKTPLMVILLTGCYPDAPINPNAAPMLNTIAGTVVADGIDEPGNVMVLIFRADNPGPPNGTGSPITIATVSHKAFDTDARGLSSASYAVTGLEDGDYLLTALMDIDGDFNPFVDPLAGATCLDYVGSHVASLTTREPAVVSVDGGVYEDNVLVVIDTLVPIERPAFTLPAETTMVKVDPNPQTYTLSSTGVHTAFSTTGVLDLEGPCTADTVNPVACDLALLTPCETAFYVYAVDNDGDGYIDSHPDYDPRLGLPNIWPRVYVRYLGTPSLDPDLGVVYDDGLPEGEYIASENFPFALELAMGAFPAPVGMPYPLQQLSVTWAPAARHYYPDGTYENVDIRLGSDPASLPDGIWSVSVVLHSGQTWTLPNEIGTMGWAATSADFDPTTQLGYLAVTSESAPQ
;
A
#
# COMPACT_ATOMS: atom_id res chain seq x y z
N MET A 1 63.25 -0.40 -41.74
CA MET A 1 62.34 0.34 -40.84
C MET A 1 61.04 0.55 -41.60
N ASN A 2 60.10 -0.39 -41.50
CA ASN A 2 58.79 -0.30 -42.14
C ASN A 2 57.80 0.32 -41.16
N LYS A 3 57.23 1.48 -41.52
CA LYS A 3 56.13 2.12 -40.80
C LYS A 3 54.83 1.60 -41.40
N THR A 4 54.09 0.81 -40.62
CA THR A 4 52.71 0.42 -40.93
C THR A 4 51.78 1.56 -40.47
N PRO A 5 50.91 2.12 -41.32
CA PRO A 5 49.92 3.08 -40.86
C PRO A 5 48.78 2.33 -40.15
N LEU A 6 48.49 2.79 -38.93
CA LEU A 6 47.34 2.38 -38.13
C LEU A 6 46.10 3.06 -38.72
N MET A 7 45.18 2.27 -39.27
CA MET A 7 43.90 2.73 -39.79
C MET A 7 42.92 2.82 -38.62
N VAL A 8 42.59 4.04 -38.21
CA VAL A 8 41.56 4.33 -37.19
C VAL A 8 40.20 4.27 -37.88
N ILE A 9 39.39 3.28 -37.52
CA ILE A 9 37.98 3.19 -37.92
C ILE A 9 37.17 4.00 -36.91
N LEU A 10 36.68 5.17 -37.33
CA LEU A 10 35.68 5.96 -36.61
C LEU A 10 34.31 5.31 -36.85
N LEU A 11 33.80 4.60 -35.86
CA LEU A 11 32.41 4.13 -35.82
C LEU A 11 31.51 5.31 -35.37
N THR A 12 30.97 6.04 -36.33
CA THR A 12 29.83 6.94 -36.10
C THR A 12 28.57 6.09 -36.02
N GLY A 13 28.22 5.64 -34.81
CA GLY A 13 26.93 5.01 -34.55
C GLY A 13 25.83 6.08 -34.52
N CYS A 14 25.12 6.27 -35.63
CA CYS A 14 23.79 6.88 -35.59
C CYS A 14 22.86 5.92 -34.84
N TYR A 15 22.27 6.37 -33.74
CA TYR A 15 21.12 5.68 -33.15
C TYR A 15 20.03 5.57 -34.22
N PRO A 16 19.55 4.37 -34.57
CA PRO A 16 18.40 4.26 -35.43
C PRO A 16 17.18 4.70 -34.62
N ASP A 17 16.70 5.92 -34.87
CA ASP A 17 15.33 6.28 -34.50
C ASP A 17 14.40 5.22 -35.10
N ALA A 18 13.56 4.61 -34.27
CA ALA A 18 12.62 3.61 -34.73
C ALA A 18 11.78 4.20 -35.87
N PRO A 19 11.57 3.48 -36.99
CA PRO A 19 10.81 4.00 -38.12
C PRO A 19 9.38 4.29 -37.68
N ILE A 20 8.99 5.57 -37.76
CA ILE A 20 7.62 6.03 -37.51
C ILE A 20 6.74 5.38 -38.59
N ASN A 21 5.77 4.56 -38.19
CA ASN A 21 4.79 4.00 -39.10
C ASN A 21 3.68 5.04 -39.35
N PRO A 22 3.62 5.69 -40.53
CA PRO A 22 2.60 6.71 -40.83
C PRO A 22 1.18 6.14 -40.93
N ASN A 23 1.05 4.80 -40.93
CA ASN A 23 -0.22 4.08 -40.95
C ASN A 23 -0.49 3.32 -39.64
N ALA A 24 0.24 3.63 -38.56
CA ALA A 24 -0.13 3.12 -37.25
C ALA A 24 -1.56 3.60 -36.95
N ALA A 25 -2.42 2.69 -36.47
CA ALA A 25 -3.71 3.10 -35.95
C ALA A 25 -3.46 4.14 -34.84
N PRO A 26 -4.22 5.25 -34.78
CA PRO A 26 -4.10 6.18 -33.68
C PRO A 26 -4.28 5.38 -32.38
N MET A 27 -3.37 5.60 -31.43
CA MET A 27 -3.50 5.00 -30.10
C MET A 27 -4.71 5.66 -29.45
N LEU A 28 -5.81 4.91 -29.39
CA LEU A 28 -7.05 5.36 -28.76
C LEU A 28 -6.87 5.29 -27.24
N ASN A 29 -7.49 6.24 -26.53
CA ASN A 29 -7.55 6.28 -25.07
C ASN A 29 -6.17 6.28 -24.42
N THR A 30 -5.48 7.40 -24.62
CA THR A 30 -4.10 7.60 -24.17
C THR A 30 -4.04 8.81 -23.24
N ILE A 31 -3.32 8.66 -22.14
CA ILE A 31 -2.90 9.76 -21.27
C ILE A 31 -1.40 9.94 -21.45
N ALA A 32 -0.97 11.16 -21.78
CA ALA A 32 0.43 11.52 -21.93
C ALA A 32 0.74 12.83 -21.22
N GLY A 33 1.95 12.95 -20.69
CA GLY A 33 2.33 14.13 -19.94
C GLY A 33 3.78 14.14 -19.50
N THR A 34 4.02 14.91 -18.45
CA THR A 34 5.35 15.15 -17.89
C THR A 34 5.31 14.89 -16.40
N VAL A 35 6.26 14.09 -15.92
CA VAL A 35 6.61 14.03 -14.51
C VAL A 35 7.59 15.15 -14.23
N VAL A 36 7.34 15.91 -13.16
CA VAL A 36 8.23 16.96 -12.67
C VAL A 36 8.59 16.65 -11.22
N ALA A 37 9.89 16.70 -10.93
CA ALA A 37 10.45 16.56 -9.60
C ALA A 37 11.30 17.79 -9.28
N ASP A 38 11.11 18.35 -8.08
CA ASP A 38 11.82 19.55 -7.62
C ASP A 38 12.70 19.22 -6.41
N GLY A 39 13.94 19.69 -6.43
CA GLY A 39 14.88 19.53 -5.30
C GLY A 39 15.43 18.11 -5.10
N ILE A 40 15.37 17.26 -6.13
CA ILE A 40 15.92 15.89 -6.11
C ILE A 40 17.18 15.86 -6.99
N ASP A 41 18.35 15.71 -6.37
CA ASP A 41 19.66 15.76 -7.05
C ASP A 41 19.87 14.58 -8.01
N GLU A 42 19.43 13.38 -7.62
CA GLU A 42 19.55 12.15 -8.40
C GLU A 42 18.16 11.49 -8.50
N PRO A 43 17.38 11.78 -9.56
CA PRO A 43 16.06 11.18 -9.73
C PRO A 43 16.13 9.65 -9.81
N GLY A 44 15.25 8.97 -9.09
CA GLY A 44 15.03 7.53 -9.19
C GLY A 44 14.24 7.14 -10.43
N ASN A 45 13.91 5.85 -10.57
CA ASN A 45 12.91 5.45 -11.56
C ASN A 45 11.53 5.90 -11.05
N VAL A 46 10.68 6.40 -11.96
CA VAL A 46 9.32 6.80 -11.59
C VAL A 46 8.29 5.83 -12.13
N MET A 47 7.35 5.45 -11.28
CA MET A 47 6.19 4.66 -11.60
C MET A 47 4.97 5.55 -11.46
N VAL A 48 4.36 5.89 -12.59
CA VAL A 48 3.06 6.57 -12.64
C VAL A 48 2.00 5.47 -12.57
N LEU A 49 1.23 5.46 -11.48
CA LEU A 49 0.19 4.49 -11.18
C LEU A 49 -1.18 5.09 -11.52
N ILE A 50 -1.98 4.36 -12.29
CA ILE A 50 -3.26 4.85 -12.82
C ILE A 50 -4.36 4.06 -12.15
N PHE A 51 -5.21 4.75 -11.40
CA PHE A 51 -6.38 4.18 -10.72
C PHE A 51 -7.64 4.69 -11.38
N ARG A 52 -8.71 3.90 -11.31
CA ARG A 52 -10.06 4.42 -11.61
C ARG A 52 -10.45 5.39 -10.51
N ALA A 53 -11.07 6.51 -10.86
CA ALA A 53 -11.46 7.53 -9.88
C ALA A 53 -12.53 7.04 -8.89
N ASP A 54 -13.36 6.07 -9.31
CA ASP A 54 -14.36 5.40 -8.48
C ASP A 54 -13.80 4.20 -7.68
N ASN A 55 -12.55 3.82 -7.92
CA ASN A 55 -11.82 2.80 -7.16
C ASN A 55 -10.37 3.27 -6.89
N PRO A 56 -10.21 4.33 -6.08
CA PRO A 56 -8.90 4.93 -5.82
C PRO A 56 -7.99 3.98 -5.06
N GLY A 57 -6.68 4.14 -5.25
CA GLY A 57 -5.68 3.49 -4.42
C GLY A 57 -5.56 4.09 -3.02
N PRO A 58 -4.72 3.47 -2.16
CA PRO A 58 -4.39 4.02 -0.85
C PRO A 58 -3.84 5.45 -0.91
N PRO A 59 -4.06 6.28 0.14
CA PRO A 59 -4.85 6.00 1.33
C PRO A 59 -6.37 6.17 1.13
N ASN A 60 -6.80 6.67 -0.03
CA ASN A 60 -8.20 7.04 -0.29
C ASN A 60 -9.10 5.85 -0.66
N GLY A 61 -8.52 4.65 -0.82
CA GLY A 61 -9.23 3.41 -1.09
C GLY A 61 -8.29 2.21 -1.08
N THR A 62 -8.78 1.07 -1.54
CA THR A 62 -8.03 -0.19 -1.67
C THR A 62 -7.93 -0.65 -3.12
N GLY A 63 -8.20 0.25 -4.07
CA GLY A 63 -8.13 -0.05 -5.49
C GLY A 63 -6.70 -0.37 -5.91
N SER A 64 -6.55 -1.29 -6.85
CA SER A 64 -5.27 -1.56 -7.50
C SER A 64 -5.09 -0.66 -8.73
N PRO A 65 -3.84 -0.32 -9.10
CA PRO A 65 -3.59 0.36 -10.37
C PRO A 65 -4.12 -0.51 -11.52
N ILE A 66 -4.86 0.08 -12.45
CA ILE A 66 -5.29 -0.61 -13.67
C ILE A 66 -4.16 -0.75 -14.70
N THR A 67 -3.17 0.15 -14.62
CA THR A 67 -1.98 0.14 -15.46
C THR A 67 -0.92 1.07 -14.87
N ILE A 68 0.31 0.95 -15.36
CA ILE A 68 1.49 1.64 -14.86
C ILE A 68 2.31 2.15 -16.05
N ALA A 69 2.79 3.40 -15.95
CA ALA A 69 3.87 3.89 -16.80
C ALA A 69 5.17 3.99 -16.01
N THR A 70 6.26 3.46 -16.56
CA THR A 70 7.58 3.56 -15.97
C THR A 70 8.43 4.57 -16.73
N VAL A 71 9.00 5.52 -15.99
CA VAL A 71 9.95 6.51 -16.49
C VAL A 71 11.31 6.18 -15.89
N SER A 72 12.29 5.87 -16.75
CA SER A 72 13.65 5.61 -16.28
C SER A 72 14.29 6.88 -15.73
N HIS A 73 15.08 6.78 -14.67
CA HIS A 73 15.91 7.88 -14.16
C HIS A 73 16.73 8.58 -15.26
N LYS A 74 17.17 7.85 -16.28
CA LYS A 74 17.96 8.39 -17.41
C LYS A 74 17.17 9.30 -18.36
N ALA A 75 15.84 9.29 -18.27
CA ALA A 75 14.97 10.13 -19.08
C ALA A 75 14.79 11.53 -18.51
N PHE A 76 15.22 11.77 -17.25
CA PHE A 76 15.12 13.07 -16.62
C PHE A 76 16.15 14.04 -17.20
N ASP A 77 15.66 15.22 -17.59
CA ASP A 77 16.47 16.39 -17.86
C ASP A 77 16.34 17.36 -16.69
N THR A 78 17.46 17.66 -16.03
CA THR A 78 17.53 18.52 -14.85
C THR A 78 18.04 19.89 -15.25
N ASP A 79 17.22 20.92 -15.01
CA ASP A 79 17.59 22.29 -15.34
C ASP A 79 18.56 22.90 -14.31
N ALA A 80 19.08 24.09 -14.61
CA ALA A 80 20.04 24.78 -13.74
C ALA A 80 19.47 25.21 -12.37
N ARG A 81 18.17 25.04 -12.14
CA ARG A 81 17.48 25.35 -10.88
C ARG A 81 17.20 24.08 -10.06
N GLY A 82 17.59 22.90 -10.54
CA GLY A 82 17.34 21.62 -9.89
C GLY A 82 15.95 21.04 -10.18
N LEU A 83 15.24 21.59 -11.17
CA LEU A 83 13.96 21.04 -11.62
C LEU A 83 14.23 19.93 -12.62
N SER A 84 13.85 18.71 -12.28
CA SER A 84 13.98 17.52 -13.11
C SER A 84 12.66 17.21 -13.78
N SER A 85 12.67 16.92 -15.08
CA SER A 85 11.45 16.52 -15.79
C SER A 85 11.66 15.43 -16.83
N ALA A 86 10.64 14.59 -17.03
CA ALA A 86 10.65 13.52 -18.01
C ALA A 86 9.23 13.23 -18.53
N SER A 87 9.10 12.85 -19.80
CA SER A 87 7.81 12.50 -20.39
C SER A 87 7.37 11.08 -20.05
N TYR A 88 6.06 10.87 -19.94
CA TYR A 88 5.44 9.56 -19.80
C TYR A 88 4.19 9.45 -20.68
N ALA A 89 3.78 8.22 -20.98
CA ALA A 89 2.52 7.96 -21.66
C ALA A 89 1.97 6.58 -21.28
N VAL A 90 0.65 6.48 -21.25
CA VAL A 90 -0.12 5.25 -21.04
C VAL A 90 -1.21 5.17 -22.09
N THR A 91 -1.40 3.99 -22.66
CA THR A 91 -2.32 3.76 -23.80
C THR A 91 -3.26 2.61 -23.50
N GLY A 92 -4.39 2.55 -24.20
CA GLY A 92 -5.33 1.43 -24.11
C GLY A 92 -6.19 1.48 -22.85
N LEU A 93 -6.44 2.68 -22.33
CA LEU A 93 -7.39 2.89 -21.26
C LEU A 93 -8.81 2.67 -21.77
N GLU A 94 -9.70 2.23 -20.89
CA GLU A 94 -11.13 2.28 -21.17
C GLU A 94 -11.64 3.72 -21.05
N ASP A 95 -12.87 3.96 -21.47
CA ASP A 95 -13.49 5.26 -21.23
C ASP A 95 -13.79 5.41 -19.72
N GLY A 96 -13.58 6.60 -19.17
CA GLY A 96 -13.88 6.93 -17.79
C GLY A 96 -12.90 7.90 -17.15
N ASP A 97 -13.01 7.99 -15.83
CA ASP A 97 -12.29 8.94 -14.99
C ASP A 97 -11.16 8.26 -14.23
N TYR A 98 -9.99 8.90 -14.22
CA TYR A 98 -8.75 8.34 -13.70
C TYR A 98 -8.06 9.26 -12.70
N LEU A 99 -7.46 8.66 -11.67
CA LEU A 99 -6.52 9.29 -10.75
C LEU A 99 -5.12 8.80 -11.09
N LEU A 100 -4.17 9.71 -11.16
CA LEU A 100 -2.77 9.39 -11.39
C LEU A 100 -1.97 9.73 -10.14
N THR A 101 -1.33 8.73 -9.56
CA THR A 101 -0.30 8.93 -8.53
C THR A 101 1.05 8.55 -9.10
N ALA A 102 2.12 8.98 -8.43
CA ALA A 102 3.46 8.58 -8.81
C ALA A 102 4.32 8.29 -7.59
N LEU A 103 5.23 7.33 -7.80
CA LEU A 103 6.31 6.97 -6.90
C LEU A 103 7.62 7.15 -7.65
N MET A 104 8.57 7.85 -7.05
CA MET A 104 9.98 7.86 -7.43
C MET A 104 10.74 6.96 -6.46
N ASP A 105 11.11 5.79 -6.96
CA ASP A 105 11.86 4.75 -6.28
C ASP A 105 13.35 5.11 -6.30
N ILE A 106 13.87 5.55 -5.15
CA ILE A 106 15.23 6.07 -4.99
C ILE A 106 16.23 4.95 -4.73
N ASP A 107 15.83 3.93 -3.96
CA ASP A 107 16.71 2.84 -3.52
C ASP A 107 16.63 1.58 -4.41
N GLY A 108 15.65 1.51 -5.31
CA GLY A 108 15.52 0.45 -6.31
C GLY A 108 14.80 -0.80 -5.81
N ASP A 109 14.06 -0.70 -4.71
CA ASP A 109 13.40 -1.85 -4.07
C ASP A 109 11.95 -2.06 -4.54
N PHE A 110 11.34 -1.07 -5.21
CA PHE A 110 9.97 -1.17 -5.69
C PHE A 110 9.78 -2.27 -6.73
N ASN A 111 8.74 -3.09 -6.52
CA ASN A 111 8.31 -4.08 -7.50
C ASN A 111 6.77 -4.20 -7.49
N PRO A 112 6.07 -3.82 -8.56
CA PRO A 112 4.61 -3.80 -8.59
C PRO A 112 3.98 -5.20 -8.71
N PHE A 113 4.78 -6.25 -8.88
CA PHE A 113 4.31 -7.63 -9.06
C PHE A 113 4.47 -8.47 -7.78
N VAL A 114 4.88 -7.84 -6.68
CA VAL A 114 5.08 -8.45 -5.38
C VAL A 114 4.41 -7.55 -4.37
N ASP A 115 3.34 -8.01 -3.70
CA ASP A 115 2.56 -7.13 -2.82
C ASP A 115 3.41 -6.46 -1.72
N PRO A 116 4.33 -7.16 -1.02
CA PRO A 116 5.25 -6.55 -0.05
C PRO A 116 6.16 -5.44 -0.60
N LEU A 117 6.38 -5.38 -1.91
CA LEU A 117 7.23 -4.42 -2.61
C LEU A 117 6.44 -3.40 -3.43
N ALA A 118 5.12 -3.56 -3.53
CA ALA A 118 4.25 -2.75 -4.38
C ALA A 118 3.85 -1.43 -3.69
N GLY A 119 4.81 -0.71 -3.14
CA GLY A 119 4.60 0.57 -2.46
C GLY A 119 5.90 1.30 -2.19
N ALA A 120 5.78 2.59 -1.84
CA ALA A 120 6.91 3.44 -1.49
C ALA A 120 7.55 3.01 -0.16
N THR A 121 8.88 3.00 -0.09
CA THR A 121 9.63 2.95 1.18
C THR A 121 9.90 4.35 1.71
N CYS A 122 10.46 4.42 2.91
CA CYS A 122 11.07 5.65 3.39
C CYS A 122 12.15 6.14 2.42
N LEU A 123 12.30 7.46 2.30
CA LEU A 123 13.24 8.15 1.39
C LEU A 123 12.83 8.19 -0.08
N ASP A 124 11.86 7.38 -0.49
CA ASP A 124 11.19 7.58 -1.76
C ASP A 124 10.43 8.91 -1.80
N TYR A 125 10.09 9.34 -3.02
CA TYR A 125 9.23 10.50 -3.21
C TYR A 125 7.92 10.09 -3.88
N VAL A 126 6.82 10.61 -3.38
CA VAL A 126 5.49 10.39 -3.96
C VAL A 126 4.91 11.68 -4.50
N GLY A 127 3.90 11.51 -5.34
CA GLY A 127 3.28 12.60 -6.09
C GLY A 127 1.95 12.20 -6.70
N SER A 128 1.33 13.16 -7.39
CA SER A 128 0.10 12.91 -8.14
C SER A 128 -0.06 13.88 -9.31
N HIS A 129 -1.01 13.55 -10.19
CA HIS A 129 -1.52 14.53 -11.13
C HIS A 129 -2.30 15.63 -10.40
N VAL A 130 -1.93 16.88 -10.65
CA VAL A 130 -2.58 18.05 -10.06
C VAL A 130 -3.05 19.00 -11.17
N ALA A 131 -4.24 19.57 -11.00
CA ALA A 131 -4.77 20.60 -11.90
C ALA A 131 -4.14 21.98 -11.64
N SER A 132 -3.55 22.17 -10.46
CA SER A 132 -2.96 23.44 -10.03
C SER A 132 -1.75 23.21 -9.13
N LEU A 133 -0.62 23.82 -9.48
CA LEU A 133 0.59 23.84 -8.64
C LEU A 133 0.41 24.66 -7.34
N THR A 134 -0.67 25.44 -7.25
CA THR A 134 -0.98 26.25 -6.07
C THR A 134 -1.77 25.45 -5.03
N THR A 135 -2.80 24.71 -5.44
CA THR A 135 -3.60 23.90 -4.51
C THR A 135 -2.97 22.53 -4.30
N ARG A 136 -2.30 21.98 -5.33
CA ARG A 136 -1.70 20.64 -5.34
C ARG A 136 -2.66 19.52 -4.98
N GLU A 137 -3.96 19.77 -5.12
CA GLU A 137 -4.99 18.76 -4.92
C GLU A 137 -4.94 17.76 -6.09
N PRO A 138 -5.00 16.45 -5.82
CA PRO A 138 -5.12 15.44 -6.85
C PRO A 138 -6.30 15.75 -7.78
N ALA A 139 -6.07 15.68 -9.08
CA ALA A 139 -7.07 15.94 -10.10
C ALA A 139 -7.41 14.67 -10.89
N VAL A 140 -8.65 14.63 -11.38
CA VAL A 140 -9.16 13.57 -12.24
C VAL A 140 -8.82 13.88 -13.70
N VAL A 141 -8.40 12.86 -14.43
CA VAL A 141 -8.25 12.88 -15.89
C VAL A 141 -9.37 12.04 -16.50
N SER A 142 -10.20 12.65 -17.34
CA SER A 142 -11.27 11.95 -18.07
C SER A 142 -10.76 11.51 -19.43
N VAL A 143 -11.00 10.25 -19.79
CA VAL A 143 -10.71 9.68 -21.12
C VAL A 143 -12.03 9.22 -21.73
N ASP A 144 -12.32 9.64 -22.96
CA ASP A 144 -13.56 9.27 -23.67
C ASP A 144 -13.27 9.12 -25.17
N GLY A 145 -13.87 8.12 -25.83
CA GLY A 145 -14.08 8.15 -27.28
C GLY A 145 -12.81 8.19 -28.14
N GLY A 146 -11.72 7.57 -27.72
CA GLY A 146 -10.46 7.53 -28.49
C GLY A 146 -9.58 8.75 -28.33
N VAL A 147 -9.83 9.57 -27.31
CA VAL A 147 -9.11 10.81 -27.04
C VAL A 147 -7.67 10.53 -26.58
N TYR A 148 -6.80 11.45 -27.00
CA TYR A 148 -5.43 11.60 -26.53
C TYR A 148 -5.41 12.79 -25.58
N GLU A 149 -5.37 12.51 -24.28
CA GLU A 149 -5.22 13.52 -23.24
C GLU A 149 -3.74 13.83 -23.07
N ASP A 150 -3.35 15.06 -23.35
CA ASP A 150 -1.98 15.53 -23.30
C ASP A 150 -1.76 16.57 -22.19
N ASN A 151 -0.49 16.90 -21.93
CA ASN A 151 -0.11 17.88 -20.91
C ASN A 151 -0.58 17.52 -19.48
N VAL A 152 -0.75 16.22 -19.20
CA VAL A 152 -1.11 15.75 -17.86
C VAL A 152 0.12 15.79 -16.95
N LEU A 153 0.22 16.87 -16.17
CA LEU A 153 1.34 17.12 -15.27
C LEU A 153 1.25 16.26 -14.01
N VAL A 154 2.27 15.45 -13.74
CA VAL A 154 2.45 14.73 -12.48
C VAL A 154 3.58 15.41 -11.71
N VAL A 155 3.30 15.79 -10.46
CA VAL A 155 4.27 16.47 -9.58
C VAL A 155 4.71 15.52 -8.50
N ILE A 156 6.01 15.30 -8.37
CA ILE A 156 6.66 14.53 -7.32
C ILE A 156 7.43 15.50 -6.43
N ASP A 157 6.95 15.65 -5.20
CA ASP A 157 7.50 16.64 -4.26
C ASP A 157 7.39 16.25 -2.79
N THR A 158 6.80 15.08 -2.49
CA THR A 158 6.55 14.63 -1.13
C THR A 158 7.50 13.50 -0.80
N LEU A 159 8.54 13.81 -0.02
CA LEU A 159 9.40 12.79 0.60
C LEU A 159 8.57 11.91 1.52
N VAL A 160 8.69 10.60 1.40
CA VAL A 160 8.12 9.63 2.33
C VAL A 160 9.02 9.58 3.57
N PRO A 161 8.57 10.12 4.73
CA PRO A 161 9.47 10.33 5.86
C PRO A 161 9.53 9.12 6.82
N ILE A 162 8.72 8.09 6.54
CA ILE A 162 8.47 6.95 7.41
C ILE A 162 8.46 5.66 6.59
N GLU A 163 8.83 4.54 7.21
CA GLU A 163 8.73 3.26 6.55
C GLU A 163 7.30 2.69 6.64
N ARG A 164 6.98 1.80 5.69
CA ARG A 164 5.72 1.04 5.67
C ARG A 164 5.58 0.19 6.93
N PRO A 165 4.34 -0.14 7.36
CA PRO A 165 4.08 -0.68 8.69
C PRO A 165 4.28 -2.20 8.74
N ALA A 166 5.39 -2.75 8.24
CA ALA A 166 5.60 -4.19 8.21
C ALA A 166 5.33 -4.81 9.60
N PHE A 167 4.51 -5.86 9.63
CA PHE A 167 3.98 -6.38 10.89
C PHE A 167 3.86 -7.90 10.91
N THR A 168 3.62 -8.42 12.11
CA THR A 168 3.27 -9.80 12.41
C THR A 168 2.06 -9.84 13.32
N LEU A 169 1.37 -10.97 13.31
CA LEU A 169 0.45 -11.34 14.39
C LEU A 169 1.27 -12.10 15.45
N PRO A 170 1.11 -11.82 16.76
CA PRO A 170 1.90 -12.42 17.84
C PRO A 170 1.90 -13.96 17.86
N ALA A 171 0.86 -14.57 17.27
CA ALA A 171 0.82 -15.97 16.90
C ALA A 171 0.51 -16.08 15.40
N GLU A 172 1.03 -17.13 14.75
CA GLU A 172 0.70 -17.45 13.34
C GLU A 172 -0.81 -17.46 13.10
N THR A 173 -1.58 -17.86 14.09
CA THR A 173 -3.04 -17.78 14.11
C THR A 173 -3.51 -16.92 15.28
N THR A 174 -4.18 -15.81 14.97
CA THR A 174 -4.89 -15.02 15.98
C THR A 174 -6.38 -15.28 15.86
N MET A 175 -7.01 -15.75 16.93
CA MET A 175 -8.41 -16.16 16.92
C MET A 175 -9.32 -15.04 17.41
N VAL A 176 -10.39 -14.77 16.68
CA VAL A 176 -11.55 -14.00 17.16
C VAL A 176 -12.83 -14.80 16.93
N LYS A 177 -13.85 -14.54 17.75
CA LYS A 177 -15.13 -15.25 17.65
C LYS A 177 -16.15 -14.47 16.83
N VAL A 178 -17.06 -15.20 16.17
CA VAL A 178 -18.34 -14.65 15.73
C VAL A 178 -19.21 -14.43 16.97
N ASP A 179 -18.98 -13.31 17.65
CA ASP A 179 -19.66 -12.89 18.87
C ASP A 179 -20.14 -11.45 18.69
N PRO A 180 -21.36 -11.07 19.12
CA PRO A 180 -21.86 -9.70 19.00
C PRO A 180 -21.07 -8.68 19.83
N ASN A 181 -20.24 -9.12 20.78
CA ASN A 181 -19.35 -8.24 21.52
C ASN A 181 -18.04 -8.04 20.74
N PRO A 182 -17.61 -6.78 20.54
CA PRO A 182 -16.30 -6.49 19.95
C PRO A 182 -15.17 -7.19 20.71
N GLN A 183 -14.19 -7.68 19.96
CA GLN A 183 -12.98 -8.34 20.49
C GLN A 183 -11.76 -7.56 20.03
N THR A 184 -10.66 -7.65 20.77
CA THR A 184 -9.40 -7.03 20.38
C THR A 184 -8.38 -8.08 19.98
N TYR A 185 -7.53 -7.72 19.02
CA TYR A 185 -6.32 -8.44 18.69
C TYR A 185 -5.17 -7.44 18.52
N THR A 186 -3.93 -7.93 18.56
CA THR A 186 -2.74 -7.08 18.50
C THR A 186 -1.96 -7.38 17.23
N LEU A 187 -1.53 -6.31 16.56
CA LEU A 187 -0.49 -6.37 15.53
C LEU A 187 0.81 -5.85 16.13
N SER A 188 1.93 -6.48 15.76
CA SER A 188 3.27 -6.06 16.21
C SER A 188 4.10 -5.68 14.99
N SER A 189 4.67 -4.49 14.95
CA SER A 189 5.57 -4.10 13.86
C SER A 189 6.84 -4.96 13.90
N THR A 190 7.43 -5.18 12.74
CA THR A 190 8.56 -6.08 12.57
C THR A 190 9.45 -5.60 11.43
N GLY A 191 10.74 -5.96 11.50
CA GLY A 191 11.64 -5.84 10.37
C GLY A 191 11.42 -6.95 9.36
N VAL A 192 11.81 -6.71 8.12
CA VAL A 192 11.74 -7.69 7.03
C VAL A 192 13.09 -7.74 6.35
N HIS A 193 13.73 -8.91 6.39
CA HIS A 193 15.06 -9.10 5.83
C HIS A 193 15.03 -10.29 4.86
N THR A 194 14.69 -10.03 3.60
CA THR A 194 14.51 -11.08 2.57
C THR A 194 15.07 -10.66 1.22
N ALA A 195 15.34 -11.62 0.34
CA ALA A 195 15.78 -11.34 -1.02
C ALA A 195 14.99 -12.17 -2.05
N PHE A 196 14.42 -11.46 -3.02
CA PHE A 196 13.77 -12.05 -4.19
C PHE A 196 14.76 -12.28 -5.34
N SER A 197 15.87 -11.52 -5.36
CA SER A 197 16.99 -11.74 -6.28
C SER A 197 18.30 -11.23 -5.67
N THR A 198 19.43 -11.46 -6.35
CA THR A 198 20.73 -10.95 -5.89
C THR A 198 20.81 -9.42 -5.82
N THR A 199 19.94 -8.72 -6.54
CA THR A 199 19.86 -7.26 -6.59
C THR A 199 18.53 -6.75 -6.05
N GLY A 200 17.73 -7.65 -5.48
CA GLY A 200 16.38 -7.41 -5.05
C GLY A 200 16.24 -7.85 -3.62
N VAL A 201 16.73 -7.00 -2.72
CA VAL A 201 16.69 -7.21 -1.28
C VAL A 201 15.60 -6.31 -0.75
N LEU A 202 14.69 -6.88 0.03
CA LEU A 202 13.77 -6.13 0.86
C LEU A 202 14.35 -6.13 2.27
N ASP A 203 14.79 -4.96 2.70
CA ASP A 203 15.46 -4.75 3.97
C ASP A 203 14.76 -3.62 4.72
N LEU A 204 13.69 -3.98 5.43
CA LEU A 204 12.94 -3.06 6.26
C LEU A 204 13.44 -3.21 7.69
N GLU A 205 14.11 -2.19 8.20
CA GLU A 205 14.62 -2.21 9.56
C GLU A 205 13.46 -2.32 10.57
N GLY A 206 13.60 -3.27 11.51
CA GLY A 206 12.60 -3.49 12.55
C GLY A 206 12.46 -2.30 13.48
N PRO A 207 11.32 -2.14 14.18
CA PRO A 207 11.23 -1.19 15.29
C PRO A 207 12.35 -1.52 16.27
N CYS A 208 13.16 -0.52 16.69
CA CYS A 208 14.33 -0.65 17.55
C CYS A 208 14.51 -2.05 18.18
N THR A 209 15.57 -2.78 17.78
CA THR A 209 15.95 -4.07 18.37
C THR A 209 15.70 -4.04 19.86
N ALA A 210 14.69 -4.80 20.30
CA ALA A 210 14.12 -4.72 21.64
C ALA A 210 15.24 -4.56 22.67
N ASP A 211 15.14 -3.53 23.52
CA ASP A 211 15.80 -3.61 24.80
C ASP A 211 15.33 -4.94 25.42
N THR A 212 16.23 -5.90 25.51
CA THR A 212 15.95 -7.25 26.05
C THR A 212 15.35 -7.22 27.45
N VAL A 213 15.34 -6.05 28.10
CA VAL A 213 14.78 -5.79 29.41
C VAL A 213 13.32 -5.31 29.35
N ASN A 214 12.84 -4.68 28.26
CA ASN A 214 11.47 -4.17 28.16
C ASN A 214 10.87 -4.26 26.73
N PRO A 215 10.19 -5.38 26.39
CA PRO A 215 9.69 -5.66 25.03
C PRO A 215 8.51 -4.80 24.57
N VAL A 216 8.09 -3.80 25.37
CA VAL A 216 7.01 -2.86 25.05
C VAL A 216 7.56 -1.46 24.70
N ALA A 217 8.86 -1.22 24.90
CA ALA A 217 9.47 0.08 24.71
C ALA A 217 10.55 0.04 23.62
N CYS A 218 10.17 0.38 22.39
CA CYS A 218 11.03 1.28 21.62
C CYS A 218 11.21 2.52 22.49
N ASP A 219 12.43 2.94 22.79
CA ASP A 219 12.60 4.33 23.16
C ASP A 219 12.24 5.13 21.90
N LEU A 220 11.03 5.69 21.89
CA LEU A 220 10.49 6.43 20.74
C LEU A 220 11.35 7.67 20.44
N ALA A 221 12.17 8.12 21.40
CA ALA A 221 13.17 9.17 21.16
C ALA A 221 14.40 8.66 20.38
N LEU A 222 14.56 7.35 20.22
CA LEU A 222 15.64 6.69 19.51
C LEU A 222 15.21 6.06 18.17
N LEU A 223 13.91 6.02 17.85
CA LEU A 223 13.43 5.59 16.53
C LEU A 223 14.17 6.40 15.46
N THR A 224 14.98 5.73 14.66
CA THR A 224 15.60 6.37 13.52
C THR A 224 14.55 6.59 12.43
N PRO A 225 14.69 7.65 11.60
CA PRO A 225 13.90 7.75 10.38
C PRO A 225 14.01 6.44 9.59
N CYS A 226 12.89 6.00 9.01
CA CYS A 226 12.79 4.76 8.22
C CYS A 226 12.76 3.42 8.99
N GLU A 227 12.56 3.42 10.32
CA GLU A 227 12.21 2.18 11.03
C GLU A 227 10.72 1.82 10.83
N THR A 228 10.43 0.52 10.80
CA THR A 228 9.06 0.00 10.70
C THR A 228 8.27 0.22 12.00
N ALA A 229 7.19 0.97 11.90
CA ALA A 229 6.29 1.22 13.03
C ALA A 229 4.85 1.46 12.57
N PHE A 230 3.91 1.36 13.51
CA PHE A 230 2.56 1.86 13.28
C PHE A 230 2.52 3.36 13.59
N TYR A 231 2.49 4.20 12.57
CA TYR A 231 2.32 5.64 12.73
C TYR A 231 0.85 5.97 12.96
N VAL A 232 0.47 6.00 14.24
CA VAL A 232 -0.89 6.24 14.67
C VAL A 232 -1.20 7.74 14.60
N TYR A 233 -2.23 8.10 13.86
CA TYR A 233 -2.67 9.48 13.77
C TYR A 233 -4.16 9.57 14.11
N ALA A 234 -4.45 10.04 15.32
CA ALA A 234 -5.79 10.42 15.72
C ALA A 234 -6.10 11.81 15.15
N VAL A 235 -6.96 11.85 14.15
CA VAL A 235 -7.23 13.05 13.34
C VAL A 235 -8.01 14.07 14.16
N ASP A 236 -7.57 15.32 14.09
CA ASP A 236 -8.17 16.51 14.70
C ASP A 236 -7.99 17.66 13.71
N ASN A 237 -8.87 17.72 12.72
CA ASN A 237 -8.75 18.66 11.61
C ASN A 237 -9.15 20.09 12.01
N ASP A 238 -10.05 20.24 12.98
CA ASP A 238 -10.50 21.55 13.44
C ASP A 238 -9.65 22.13 14.59
N GLY A 239 -8.75 21.31 15.15
CA GLY A 239 -7.77 21.71 16.16
C GLY A 239 -8.42 21.94 17.54
N ASP A 240 -9.56 21.32 17.81
CA ASP A 240 -10.29 21.48 19.05
C ASP A 240 -9.76 20.58 20.20
N GLY A 241 -8.80 19.70 19.87
CA GLY A 241 -8.16 18.77 20.79
C GLY A 241 -8.91 17.45 20.96
N TYR A 242 -9.98 17.23 20.20
CA TYR A 242 -10.74 15.98 20.18
C TYR A 242 -10.53 15.24 18.86
N ILE A 243 -10.73 13.93 18.92
CA ILE A 243 -10.62 13.08 17.73
C ILE A 243 -11.89 13.30 16.89
N ASP A 244 -11.69 13.59 15.61
CA ASP A 244 -12.76 13.71 14.63
C ASP A 244 -13.54 12.39 14.47
N SER A 245 -14.79 12.51 14.02
CA SER A 245 -15.56 11.33 13.63
C SER A 245 -15.00 10.70 12.36
N HIS A 246 -15.06 9.37 12.28
CA HIS A 246 -14.67 8.64 11.10
C HIS A 246 -15.44 9.12 9.85
N PRO A 247 -14.77 9.44 8.72
CA PRO A 247 -15.41 10.06 7.57
C PRO A 247 -16.45 9.15 6.88
N ASP A 248 -16.21 7.85 6.84
CA ASP A 248 -17.04 6.89 6.09
C ASP A 248 -18.23 6.31 6.86
N TYR A 249 -18.38 6.64 8.14
CA TYR A 249 -19.45 6.13 8.99
C TYR A 249 -20.30 7.26 9.55
N ASP A 250 -21.54 6.91 9.92
CA ASP A 250 -22.43 7.84 10.59
C ASP A 250 -21.76 8.36 11.88
N PRO A 251 -21.59 9.68 12.06
CA PRO A 251 -20.96 10.26 13.25
C PRO A 251 -21.64 9.82 14.56
N ARG A 252 -22.92 9.44 14.52
CA ARG A 252 -23.67 8.94 15.68
C ARG A 252 -23.17 7.59 16.20
N LEU A 253 -22.40 6.84 15.40
CA LEU A 253 -21.75 5.60 15.84
C LEU A 253 -20.55 5.88 16.75
N GLY A 254 -20.05 7.12 16.79
CA GLY A 254 -18.92 7.51 17.64
C GLY A 254 -17.60 6.82 17.27
N LEU A 255 -17.46 6.36 16.03
CA LEU A 255 -16.23 5.75 15.55
C LEU A 255 -15.17 6.84 15.35
N PRO A 256 -13.98 6.71 15.95
CA PRO A 256 -12.93 7.71 15.88
C PRO A 256 -12.22 7.67 14.53
N ASN A 257 -11.83 8.83 14.02
CA ASN A 257 -10.99 8.95 12.83
C ASN A 257 -9.51 8.71 13.21
N ILE A 258 -9.08 7.46 13.16
CA ILE A 258 -7.72 7.05 13.52
C ILE A 258 -7.06 6.32 12.35
N TRP A 259 -5.82 6.70 12.07
CA TRP A 259 -4.89 5.95 11.25
C TRP A 259 -3.93 5.12 12.12
N PRO A 260 -3.38 4.01 11.60
CA PRO A 260 -3.66 3.43 10.28
C PRO A 260 -5.08 2.86 10.15
N ARG A 261 -5.56 2.66 8.93
CA ARG A 261 -6.77 1.86 8.68
C ARG A 261 -6.40 0.40 8.68
N VAL A 262 -7.22 -0.44 9.31
CA VAL A 262 -7.01 -1.88 9.32
C VAL A 262 -8.20 -2.54 8.65
N TYR A 263 -7.98 -3.13 7.48
CA TYR A 263 -8.98 -3.88 6.76
C TYR A 263 -8.72 -5.37 6.93
N VAL A 264 -9.79 -6.14 6.92
CA VAL A 264 -9.71 -7.59 6.90
C VAL A 264 -10.61 -8.12 5.79
N ARG A 265 -10.14 -9.13 5.07
CA ARG A 265 -10.87 -9.74 3.96
C ARG A 265 -10.94 -11.24 4.16
N TYR A 266 -12.13 -11.80 3.99
CA TYR A 266 -12.33 -13.25 4.06
C TYR A 266 -11.56 -13.92 2.92
N LEU A 267 -10.68 -14.85 3.27
CA LEU A 267 -9.95 -15.68 2.31
C LEU A 267 -10.62 -17.03 2.14
N GLY A 268 -11.31 -17.54 3.16
CA GLY A 268 -11.91 -18.86 3.13
C GLY A 268 -11.28 -19.88 4.07
N THR A 269 -11.47 -21.14 3.71
CA THR A 269 -10.81 -22.26 4.39
C THR A 269 -9.53 -22.62 3.66
N PRO A 270 -8.39 -22.81 4.35
CA PRO A 270 -7.16 -23.20 3.70
C PRO A 270 -7.29 -24.63 3.17
N SER A 271 -6.85 -24.83 1.93
CA SER A 271 -6.75 -26.11 1.25
C SER A 271 -5.34 -26.26 0.69
N LEU A 272 -4.83 -27.49 0.63
CA LEU A 272 -3.53 -27.76 0.05
C LEU A 272 -3.71 -28.16 -1.42
N ASP A 273 -3.25 -27.31 -2.32
CA ASP A 273 -3.08 -27.62 -3.73
C ASP A 273 -1.66 -28.18 -3.98
N PRO A 274 -1.51 -29.34 -4.64
CA PRO A 274 -0.21 -29.94 -4.89
C PRO A 274 0.75 -29.10 -5.75
N ASP A 275 0.21 -28.25 -6.63
CA ASP A 275 0.97 -27.45 -7.59
C ASP A 275 1.13 -25.99 -7.12
N LEU A 276 0.15 -25.47 -6.37
CA LEU A 276 0.11 -24.05 -5.95
C LEU A 276 0.39 -23.83 -4.46
N GLY A 277 0.47 -24.88 -3.65
CA GLY A 277 0.68 -24.76 -2.20
C GLY A 277 -0.62 -24.49 -1.44
N VAL A 278 -0.60 -23.58 -0.47
CA VAL A 278 -1.82 -23.24 0.29
C VAL A 278 -2.69 -22.32 -0.54
N VAL A 279 -3.91 -22.79 -0.85
CA VAL A 279 -4.94 -22.03 -1.56
C VAL A 279 -6.15 -21.88 -0.64
N TYR A 280 -6.77 -20.71 -0.63
CA TYR A 280 -7.96 -20.47 0.16
C TYR A 280 -9.21 -20.59 -0.73
N ASP A 281 -10.19 -21.37 -0.28
CA ASP A 281 -11.50 -21.49 -0.90
C ASP A 281 -12.51 -20.73 -0.03
N ASP A 282 -12.96 -19.58 -0.51
CA ASP A 282 -13.97 -18.74 0.16
C ASP A 282 -15.40 -19.24 -0.05
N GLY A 283 -15.62 -20.19 -0.97
CA GLY A 283 -16.94 -20.68 -1.32
C GLY A 283 -17.89 -19.61 -1.85
N LEU A 284 -17.38 -18.42 -2.20
CA LEU A 284 -18.17 -17.31 -2.71
C LEU A 284 -18.27 -17.41 -4.25
N PRO A 285 -19.37 -16.91 -4.85
CA PRO A 285 -19.45 -16.73 -6.29
C PRO A 285 -18.31 -15.86 -6.84
N GLU A 286 -17.92 -16.11 -8.09
CA GLU A 286 -16.85 -15.34 -8.74
C GLU A 286 -17.16 -13.83 -8.75
N GLY A 287 -16.21 -13.04 -8.24
CA GLY A 287 -16.33 -11.58 -8.12
C GLY A 287 -17.00 -11.10 -6.84
N GLU A 288 -17.52 -12.01 -6.00
CA GLU A 288 -17.99 -11.68 -4.65
C GLU A 288 -16.81 -11.67 -3.65
N TYR A 289 -16.89 -10.84 -2.62
CA TYR A 289 -15.95 -10.87 -1.51
C TYR A 289 -16.55 -10.26 -0.24
N ILE A 290 -16.07 -10.70 0.91
CA ILE A 290 -16.46 -10.15 2.21
C ILE A 290 -15.27 -9.45 2.84
N ALA A 291 -15.46 -8.19 3.25
CA ALA A 291 -14.43 -7.40 3.91
C ALA A 291 -15.01 -6.60 5.09
N SER A 292 -14.16 -6.31 6.07
CA SER A 292 -14.50 -5.47 7.22
C SER A 292 -13.38 -4.47 7.49
N GLU A 293 -13.74 -3.33 8.06
CA GLU A 293 -12.79 -2.44 8.67
C GLU A 293 -12.77 -2.68 10.18
N ASN A 294 -11.57 -2.88 10.71
CA ASN A 294 -11.31 -2.99 12.12
C ASN A 294 -10.68 -1.70 12.63
N PHE A 295 -11.08 -1.31 13.83
CA PHE A 295 -10.81 0.02 14.35
C PHE A 295 -9.66 -0.02 15.36
N PRO A 296 -8.54 0.67 15.11
CA PRO A 296 -7.50 0.81 16.11
C PRO A 296 -8.01 1.49 17.37
N PHE A 297 -7.67 0.93 18.53
CA PHE A 297 -7.93 1.51 19.85
C PHE A 297 -9.39 1.87 20.18
N ALA A 298 -10.39 1.35 19.45
CA ALA A 298 -11.78 1.73 19.66
C ALA A 298 -12.27 1.40 21.10
N LEU A 299 -11.88 0.25 21.64
CA LEU A 299 -12.24 -0.13 23.01
C LEU A 299 -11.46 0.67 24.06
N GLU A 300 -10.16 0.89 23.83
CA GLU A 300 -9.28 1.68 24.69
C GLU A 300 -9.77 3.12 24.80
N LEU A 301 -10.19 3.72 23.69
CA LEU A 301 -10.81 5.05 23.67
C LEU A 301 -12.10 5.10 24.50
N ALA A 302 -12.97 4.09 24.36
CA ALA A 302 -14.18 4.00 25.17
C ALA A 302 -13.88 3.89 26.68
N MET A 303 -12.69 3.42 27.04
CA MET A 303 -12.18 3.35 28.41
C MET A 303 -11.33 4.55 28.84
N GLY A 304 -11.07 5.51 27.95
CA GLY A 304 -10.21 6.67 28.22
C GLY A 304 -8.72 6.34 28.31
N ALA A 305 -8.26 5.29 27.63
CA ALA A 305 -6.90 4.74 27.70
C ALA A 305 -6.13 4.83 26.37
N PHE A 306 -6.37 5.86 25.55
CA PHE A 306 -5.72 6.03 24.25
C PHE A 306 -4.21 6.35 24.40
N PRO A 307 -3.30 5.63 23.72
CA PRO A 307 -1.87 5.72 23.97
C PRO A 307 -1.14 6.83 23.20
N ALA A 308 -1.80 7.55 22.29
CA ALA A 308 -1.17 8.53 21.39
C ALA A 308 -1.72 9.96 21.58
N PRO A 309 -0.96 11.00 21.24
CA PRO A 309 -1.47 12.36 21.17
C PRO A 309 -2.50 12.51 20.03
N VAL A 310 -3.48 13.38 20.25
CA VAL A 310 -4.46 13.79 19.23
C VAL A 310 -3.83 14.85 18.32
N GLY A 311 -4.14 14.81 17.02
CA GLY A 311 -3.71 15.82 16.04
C GLY A 311 -2.28 15.66 15.52
N MET A 312 -1.52 14.65 15.95
CA MET A 312 -0.15 14.40 15.48
C MET A 312 0.13 12.91 15.26
N PRO A 313 0.81 12.50 14.17
CA PRO A 313 1.29 11.13 13.99
C PRO A 313 2.25 10.71 15.11
N TYR A 314 2.06 9.49 15.62
CA TYR A 314 2.81 8.94 16.74
C TYR A 314 3.17 7.47 16.49
N PRO A 315 4.46 7.10 16.47
CA PRO A 315 4.86 5.73 16.18
C PRO A 315 4.60 4.80 17.38
N LEU A 316 4.07 3.62 17.12
CA LEU A 316 3.89 2.53 18.07
C LEU A 316 4.46 1.22 17.49
N GLN A 317 5.00 0.36 18.36
CA GLN A 317 5.39 -1.01 17.98
C GLN A 317 4.21 -1.97 17.94
N GLN A 318 3.17 -1.68 18.73
CA GLN A 318 2.01 -2.53 18.86
C GLN A 318 0.77 -1.73 18.56
N LEU A 319 -0.09 -2.29 17.70
CA LEU A 319 -1.39 -1.74 17.38
C LEU A 319 -2.45 -2.65 17.98
N SER A 320 -3.22 -2.12 18.95
CA SER A 320 -4.43 -2.80 19.39
C SER A 320 -5.55 -2.50 18.41
N VAL A 321 -6.15 -3.56 17.87
CA VAL A 321 -7.16 -3.47 16.82
C VAL A 321 -8.44 -4.12 17.32
N THR A 322 -9.56 -3.42 17.17
CA THR A 322 -10.87 -3.92 17.54
C THR A 322 -11.53 -4.58 16.33
N TRP A 323 -11.73 -5.90 16.42
CA TRP A 323 -12.64 -6.65 15.56
C TRP A 323 -14.08 -6.28 15.94
N ALA A 324 -14.70 -5.48 15.08
CA ALA A 324 -16.14 -5.29 15.10
C ALA A 324 -16.75 -6.46 14.29
N PRO A 325 -17.67 -7.25 14.86
CA PRO A 325 -18.28 -8.40 14.18
C PRO A 325 -19.33 -7.92 13.15
N ALA A 326 -18.88 -7.10 12.21
CA ALA A 326 -19.63 -6.55 11.11
C ALA A 326 -18.72 -6.53 9.87
N ALA A 327 -19.28 -6.75 8.70
CA ALA A 327 -18.59 -6.77 7.42
C ALA A 327 -19.51 -6.25 6.32
N ARG A 328 -18.93 -5.99 5.16
CA ARG A 328 -19.65 -5.75 3.91
C ARG A 328 -19.40 -6.93 2.98
N HIS A 329 -20.48 -7.46 2.44
CA HIS A 329 -20.44 -8.46 1.38
C HIS A 329 -20.66 -7.75 0.05
N TYR A 330 -19.65 -7.75 -0.81
CA TYR A 330 -19.62 -7.06 -2.09
C TYR A 330 -19.96 -8.02 -3.22
N TYR A 331 -20.76 -7.54 -4.16
CA TYR A 331 -21.22 -8.27 -5.34
C TYR A 331 -20.47 -7.84 -6.60
N PRO A 332 -20.46 -8.66 -7.67
CA PRO A 332 -19.72 -8.35 -8.90
C PRO A 332 -20.18 -7.08 -9.62
N ASP A 333 -21.39 -6.60 -9.34
CA ASP A 333 -21.94 -5.36 -9.88
C ASP A 333 -21.55 -4.10 -9.07
N GLY A 334 -20.70 -4.27 -8.05
CA GLY A 334 -20.23 -3.20 -7.16
C GLY A 334 -21.22 -2.83 -6.05
N THR A 335 -22.40 -3.46 -6.01
CA THR A 335 -23.31 -3.31 -4.87
C THR A 335 -22.78 -4.09 -3.66
N TYR A 336 -23.28 -3.76 -2.48
CA TYR A 336 -22.92 -4.49 -1.26
C TYR A 336 -24.08 -4.56 -0.27
N GLU A 337 -24.04 -5.55 0.60
CA GLU A 337 -24.88 -5.64 1.78
C GLU A 337 -24.04 -5.56 3.07
N ASN A 338 -24.62 -4.98 4.12
CA ASN A 338 -23.98 -4.96 5.43
C ASN A 338 -24.38 -6.21 6.20
N VAL A 339 -23.38 -6.95 6.65
CA VAL A 339 -23.48 -8.01 7.63
C VAL A 339 -23.11 -7.42 8.98
N ASP A 340 -24.06 -7.28 9.91
CA ASP A 340 -23.76 -6.80 11.27
C ASP A 340 -24.52 -7.62 12.31
N ILE A 341 -23.82 -8.54 12.96
CA ILE A 341 -24.44 -9.47 13.92
C ILE A 341 -24.81 -8.75 15.23
N ARG A 342 -24.25 -7.56 15.49
CA ARG A 342 -24.60 -6.70 16.64
C ARG A 342 -25.99 -6.09 16.46
N LEU A 343 -26.36 -5.85 15.20
CA LEU A 343 -27.66 -5.30 14.81
C LEU A 343 -28.68 -6.38 14.44
N GLY A 344 -28.37 -7.65 14.74
CA GLY A 344 -29.30 -8.77 14.59
C GLY A 344 -29.24 -9.51 13.25
N SER A 345 -28.19 -9.30 12.46
CA SER A 345 -27.90 -10.18 11.31
C SER A 345 -27.63 -11.61 11.80
N ASP A 346 -27.92 -12.60 10.97
CA ASP A 346 -27.63 -14.01 11.29
C ASP A 346 -26.11 -14.18 11.51
N PRO A 347 -25.65 -14.73 12.64
CA PRO A 347 -24.23 -15.04 12.84
C PRO A 347 -23.59 -15.81 11.69
N ALA A 348 -24.35 -16.67 10.99
CA ALA A 348 -23.87 -17.41 9.83
C ALA A 348 -23.52 -16.55 8.60
N SER A 349 -23.94 -15.27 8.58
CA SER A 349 -23.58 -14.32 7.52
C SER A 349 -22.17 -13.75 7.66
N LEU A 350 -21.54 -13.91 8.83
CA LEU A 350 -20.13 -13.59 9.03
C LEU A 350 -19.34 -14.91 8.99
N PRO A 351 -18.65 -15.23 7.89
CA PRO A 351 -18.14 -16.58 7.68
C PRO A 351 -16.97 -16.93 8.61
N ASP A 352 -17.01 -18.17 9.07
CA ASP A 352 -15.88 -18.81 9.74
C ASP A 352 -14.75 -19.07 8.75
N GLY A 353 -13.52 -18.92 9.22
CA GLY A 353 -12.33 -19.25 8.45
C GLY A 353 -11.24 -18.19 8.58
N ILE A 354 -10.39 -18.13 7.56
CA ILE A 354 -9.22 -17.28 7.53
C ILE A 354 -9.55 -15.95 6.88
N TRP A 355 -9.06 -14.88 7.51
CA TRP A 355 -9.16 -13.52 7.04
C TRP A 355 -7.76 -12.93 6.93
N SER A 356 -7.47 -12.29 5.79
CA SER A 356 -6.27 -11.46 5.67
C SER A 356 -6.43 -10.20 6.52
N VAL A 357 -5.30 -9.61 6.89
CA VAL A 357 -5.24 -8.32 7.58
C VAL A 357 -4.38 -7.39 6.74
N SER A 358 -4.93 -6.27 6.33
CA SER A 358 -4.23 -5.20 5.60
C SER A 358 -4.18 -3.95 6.46
N VAL A 359 -3.00 -3.39 6.65
CA VAL A 359 -2.79 -2.12 7.34
C VAL A 359 -2.42 -1.07 6.30
N VAL A 360 -3.17 0.04 6.30
CA VAL A 360 -2.94 1.19 5.42
C VAL A 360 -2.56 2.39 6.28
N LEU A 361 -1.32 2.86 6.15
CA LEU A 361 -0.88 4.09 6.82
C LEU A 361 -1.54 5.33 6.19
N HIS A 362 -1.57 6.43 6.93
CA HIS A 362 -2.07 7.71 6.42
C HIS A 362 -1.24 8.24 5.23
N SER A 363 0.00 7.76 5.06
CA SER A 363 0.86 8.05 3.91
C SER A 363 0.43 7.29 2.64
N GLY A 364 -0.48 6.32 2.74
CA GLY A 364 -0.86 5.42 1.65
C GLY A 364 0.01 4.16 1.56
N GLN A 365 1.07 4.04 2.36
CA GLN A 365 1.85 2.80 2.44
C GLN A 365 0.99 1.67 3.02
N THR A 366 1.12 0.47 2.46
CA THR A 366 0.32 -0.70 2.86
C THR A 366 1.19 -1.88 3.21
N TRP A 367 0.68 -2.74 4.09
CA TRP A 367 1.21 -4.07 4.34
C TRP A 367 0.04 -5.03 4.54
N THR A 368 0.11 -6.23 3.99
CA THR A 368 -0.92 -7.26 4.13
C THR A 368 -0.31 -8.54 4.66
N LEU A 369 -1.06 -9.24 5.52
CA LEU A 369 -0.79 -10.60 5.95
C LEU A 369 -2.01 -11.50 5.70
N PRO A 370 -1.83 -12.77 5.31
CA PRO A 370 -0.57 -13.37 4.88
C PRO A 370 -0.09 -12.75 3.56
N ASN A 371 1.20 -12.82 3.25
CA ASN A 371 1.77 -12.37 1.97
C ASN A 371 2.80 -13.34 1.37
N GLU A 372 3.30 -13.00 0.18
CA GLU A 372 4.15 -13.83 -0.66
C GLU A 372 5.51 -14.15 -0.06
N ILE A 373 6.02 -13.31 0.86
CA ILE A 373 7.29 -13.59 1.55
C ILE A 373 7.18 -14.92 2.30
N GLY A 374 6.07 -15.11 3.01
CA GLY A 374 5.80 -16.33 3.75
C GLY A 374 5.43 -17.50 2.85
N THR A 375 4.57 -17.28 1.86
CA THR A 375 4.01 -18.39 1.05
C THR A 375 4.99 -18.92 0.00
N MET A 376 5.84 -18.07 -0.58
CA MET A 376 6.84 -18.48 -1.56
C MET A 376 8.15 -18.99 -0.93
N GLY A 377 8.29 -18.87 0.40
CA GLY A 377 9.45 -19.35 1.13
C GLY A 377 10.74 -18.66 0.71
N TRP A 378 10.70 -17.33 0.52
CA TRP A 378 11.88 -16.57 0.14
C TRP A 378 12.97 -16.68 1.20
N ALA A 379 14.22 -16.64 0.76
CA ALA A 379 15.34 -16.81 1.67
C ALA A 379 15.52 -15.55 2.52
N ALA A 380 15.57 -15.74 3.85
CA ALA A 380 15.99 -14.68 4.75
C ALA A 380 17.42 -14.24 4.43
N THR A 381 17.65 -12.93 4.43
CA THR A 381 19.00 -12.33 4.28
C THR A 381 19.70 -12.13 5.63
N SER A 382 18.94 -12.20 6.73
CA SER A 382 19.43 -12.13 8.10
C SER A 382 19.03 -13.38 8.89
N ALA A 383 19.73 -13.66 10.00
CA ALA A 383 19.48 -14.85 10.83
C ALA A 383 18.37 -14.65 11.88
N ASP A 384 17.98 -13.41 12.12
CA ASP A 384 16.96 -12.97 13.08
C ASP A 384 15.58 -12.80 12.44
N PHE A 385 15.48 -12.90 11.11
CA PHE A 385 14.22 -12.90 10.39
C PHE A 385 13.76 -14.32 10.03
N ASP A 386 12.51 -14.64 10.33
CA ASP A 386 11.83 -15.83 9.85
C ASP A 386 10.70 -15.43 8.87
N PRO A 387 10.82 -15.74 7.57
CA PRO A 387 9.79 -15.46 6.57
C PRO A 387 8.41 -16.03 6.92
N THR A 388 8.35 -17.13 7.70
CA THR A 388 7.07 -17.75 8.08
C THR A 388 6.21 -16.85 8.96
N THR A 389 6.80 -15.86 9.64
CA THR A 389 6.06 -14.85 10.40
C THR A 389 5.13 -13.99 9.53
N GLN A 390 5.39 -13.95 8.22
CA GLN A 390 4.56 -13.27 7.22
C GLN A 390 3.37 -14.13 6.72
N LEU A 391 3.19 -15.33 7.28
CA LEU A 391 2.01 -16.17 7.06
C LEU A 391 0.89 -15.91 8.07
N GLY A 392 1.06 -14.95 9.00
CA GLY A 392 0.07 -14.67 10.03
C GLY A 392 -1.31 -14.35 9.45
N TYR A 393 -2.38 -14.79 10.10
CA TYR A 393 -3.74 -14.43 9.72
C TYR A 393 -4.70 -14.32 10.91
N LEU A 394 -5.83 -13.65 10.67
CA LEU A 394 -6.95 -13.60 11.60
C LEU A 394 -7.88 -14.79 11.31
N ALA A 395 -8.12 -15.64 12.29
CA ALA A 395 -9.06 -16.74 12.20
C ALA A 395 -10.36 -16.39 12.95
N VAL A 396 -11.46 -16.33 12.22
CA VAL A 396 -12.80 -16.06 12.73
C VAL A 396 -13.52 -17.39 12.92
N THR A 397 -14.11 -17.62 14.11
CA THR A 397 -14.80 -18.88 14.42
C THR A 397 -16.11 -18.70 15.18
N SER A 398 -17.12 -19.47 14.81
CA SER A 398 -18.42 -19.56 15.49
C SER A 398 -18.38 -20.51 16.70
N GLU A 399 -17.40 -21.40 16.78
CA GLU A 399 -17.23 -22.30 17.92
C GLU A 399 -16.49 -21.59 19.06
N SER A 400 -16.98 -21.75 20.29
CA SER A 400 -16.15 -21.49 21.45
C SER A 400 -14.97 -22.45 21.40
N ALA A 401 -13.78 -21.95 21.04
CA ALA A 401 -12.55 -22.74 21.10
C ALA A 401 -12.53 -23.58 22.39
N PRO A 402 -12.19 -24.88 22.33
CA PRO A 402 -12.05 -25.68 23.54
C PRO A 402 -11.01 -24.97 24.43
N GLN A 403 -11.46 -24.53 25.61
CA GLN A 403 -10.62 -23.86 26.61
C GLN A 403 -9.50 -24.77 27.12
#